data_AF-A0A5P2AK35-F1
#
_entry.id   AF-A0A5P2AK35-F1
#
_cell.length_a   1.000
_cell.length_b   1.000
_cell.length_c   1.000
_cell.angle_alpha   90.00
_cell.angle_beta   90.00
_cell.angle_gamma   90.00
#
_symmetry.space_group_name_H-M   'P 1'
#
loop_
_entity.id
_entity.type
_entity.pdbx_description
1 polymer ?
#
loop_
_entity_poly.entity_id
_entity_poly.type
_entity_poly.pdbx_seq_one_letter_code
_entity_poly.pdbx_strand_id
1 'polypeptide(L)' 'MSLEWRRTLDDRLAAIGADIFQEVPFRLGLIGFEVSGGASAEQLDGHAPEERWEGYLLPADGRLGFDRANR' A
#
# COMPACT_ATOMS: atom_id res chain seq x y z
N MET A 1 17.04 -1.59 -11.35
CA MET A 1 16.38 -0.55 -12.17
C MET A 1 15.89 0.55 -11.24
N SER A 2 15.85 1.81 -11.69
CA SER A 2 15.34 2.91 -10.85
C SER A 2 13.81 2.92 -10.85
N LEU A 3 13.19 2.88 -9.66
CA LEU A 3 11.74 3.02 -9.45
C LEU A 3 11.29 4.50 -9.33
N GLU A 4 12.16 5.46 -9.66
CA GLU A 4 11.87 6.89 -9.47
C GLU A 4 10.61 7.35 -10.22
N TRP A 5 10.32 6.79 -11.40
CA TRP A 5 9.10 7.13 -12.15
C TRP A 5 7.81 6.75 -11.41
N ARG A 6 7.86 5.70 -10.57
CA ARG A 6 6.71 5.23 -9.77
C ARG A 6 6.43 6.11 -8.57
N ARG A 7 7.46 6.74 -7.98
CA ARG A 7 7.30 7.50 -6.73
C ARG A 7 6.15 8.49 -6.75
N THR A 8 6.10 9.33 -7.78
CA THR A 8 5.06 10.36 -7.90
C THR A 8 3.67 9.75 -8.09
N LEU A 9 3.58 8.65 -8.83
CA LEU A 9 2.33 7.94 -9.06
C LEU A 9 1.85 7.26 -7.77
N ASP A 10 2.72 6.52 -7.10
CA ASP A 10 2.39 5.79 -5.87
C ASP A 10 2.00 6.76 -4.74
N ASP A 11 2.66 7.92 -4.64
CA ASP A 11 2.28 8.96 -3.68
C ASP A 11 0.88 9.51 -3.92
N ARG A 12 0.52 9.73 -5.20
CA ARG A 12 -0.82 10.18 -5.55
C ARG A 12 -1.87 9.12 -5.26
N LEU A 13 -1.57 7.86 -5.56
CA LEU A 13 -2.47 6.74 -5.27
C LEU A 13 -2.62 6.51 -3.76
N ALA A 14 -1.55 6.68 -2.99
CA ALA A 14 -1.58 6.59 -1.53
C ALA A 14 -2.44 7.70 -0.92
N ALA A 15 -2.37 8.92 -1.44
CA ALA A 15 -3.23 10.02 -1.00
C ALA A 15 -4.71 9.71 -1.27
N ILE A 16 -5.05 9.18 -2.45
CA ILE A 16 -6.41 8.74 -2.77
C ILE A 16 -6.86 7.62 -1.81
N GLY A 17 -5.98 6.67 -1.52
CA GLY A 17 -6.26 5.61 -0.55
C GLY A 17 -6.54 6.14 0.86
N ALA A 18 -5.82 7.18 1.29
CA ALA A 18 -6.07 7.85 2.56
C ALA A 18 -7.44 8.54 2.60
N ASP A 19 -7.82 9.25 1.53
CA ASP A 19 -9.13 9.89 1.41
C ASP A 19 -10.26 8.84 1.46
N ILE A 20 -10.10 7.72 0.74
CA ILE A 20 -11.05 6.60 0.79
C ILE A 20 -11.15 6.02 2.19
N PHE A 21 -10.03 5.84 2.89
CA PHE A 21 -10.01 5.25 4.24
C PHE A 21 -10.78 6.09 5.26
N GLN A 22 -10.84 7.42 5.10
CA GLN A 22 -11.65 8.28 5.97
C GLN A 22 -13.16 8.02 5.83
N GLU A 23 -13.62 7.68 4.63
CA GLU A 23 -15.04 7.42 4.34
C GLU A 23 -15.40 5.94 4.55
N VAL A 24 -14.51 5.03 4.13
CA VAL A 24 -14.71 3.59 4.15
C VAL A 24 -13.43 2.90 4.62
N PRO A 25 -13.32 2.58 5.93
CA PRO A 25 -12.15 1.88 6.46
C PRO A 25 -11.97 0.50 5.82
N PHE A 26 -10.74 0.19 5.39
CA PHE A 26 -10.32 -1.11 4.87
C PHE A 26 -9.17 -1.67 5.70
N ARG A 27 -8.84 -2.96 5.55
CA ARG A 27 -7.74 -3.60 6.30
C ARG A 27 -6.41 -3.63 5.54
N LEU A 28 -6.44 -3.56 4.22
CA LEU A 28 -5.28 -3.54 3.34
C LEU A 28 -5.63 -2.83 2.03
N GLY A 29 -4.73 -1.97 1.56
CA GLY A 29 -4.72 -1.46 0.18
C GLY A 29 -3.37 -1.77 -0.48
N LEU A 30 -3.40 -2.08 -1.78
CA LEU A 30 -2.22 -2.40 -2.57
C LEU A 30 -2.14 -1.47 -3.78
N ILE A 31 -0.96 -0.93 -4.04
CA ILE A 31 -0.66 -0.04 -5.17
C ILE A 31 0.37 -0.74 -6.06
N GLY A 32 -0.05 -1.26 -7.22
CA GLY A 32 0.80 -2.16 -8.00
C GLY A 32 0.28 -2.47 -9.40
N PHE A 33 1.11 -3.18 -10.18
CA PHE A 33 0.80 -3.56 -11.57
C PHE A 33 0.03 -4.90 -11.66
N GLU A 34 0.14 -5.77 -10.66
CA GLU A 34 -0.64 -6.99 -10.53
C GLU A 34 -1.04 -7.19 -9.08
N VAL A 35 -2.31 -6.94 -8.75
CA VAL A 35 -2.91 -7.51 -7.54
C VAL A 35 -3.25 -8.96 -7.83
N SER A 36 -2.22 -9.81 -7.92
CA SER A 36 -2.36 -11.26 -8.16
C SER A 36 -3.05 -12.00 -6.99
N GLY A 37 -3.43 -11.28 -5.93
CA GLY A 37 -4.00 -11.85 -4.71
C GLY A 37 -2.96 -12.50 -3.79
N GLY A 38 -1.66 -12.32 -4.08
CA GLY A 38 -0.57 -12.90 -3.29
C GLY A 38 -0.38 -12.32 -1.89
N ALA A 39 -1.03 -11.20 -1.57
CA ALA A 39 -0.96 -10.55 -0.26
C ALA A 39 -2.36 -10.30 0.30
N SER A 40 -2.65 -10.87 1.48
CA SER A 40 -3.86 -10.60 2.25
C SER A 40 -3.54 -9.86 3.56
N ALA A 41 -4.53 -9.15 4.11
CA ALA A 41 -4.37 -8.44 5.38
C ALA A 41 -4.02 -9.40 6.53
N GLU A 42 -4.64 -10.58 6.52
CA GLU A 42 -4.43 -11.64 7.52
C GLU A 42 -3.00 -12.20 7.48
N GLN A 43 -2.39 -12.30 6.30
CA GLN A 43 -1.01 -12.78 6.16
C GLN A 43 0.02 -11.77 6.62
N LEU A 44 -0.31 -10.48 6.51
CA LEU A 44 0.60 -9.37 6.79
C LEU A 44 0.55 -8.93 8.26
N ASP A 45 -0.54 -9.21 8.98
CA ASP A 45 -0.73 -8.81 10.38
C ASP A 45 -0.40 -7.33 10.63
N GLY A 46 -0.80 -6.46 9.68
CA GLY A 46 -0.54 -5.02 9.73
C GLY A 46 0.88 -4.56 9.36
N HIS A 47 1.74 -5.45 8.88
CA HIS A 47 3.14 -5.15 8.53
C HIS A 47 3.44 -5.47 7.06
N ALA A 48 4.06 -4.53 6.35
CA ALA A 48 4.50 -4.78 4.98
C ALA A 48 5.75 -5.68 4.97
N PRO A 49 5.94 -6.53 3.95
CA PRO A 49 7.15 -7.34 3.83
C PRO A 49 8.39 -6.46 3.58
N GLU A 50 9.58 -7.02 3.81
CA GLU A 50 10.84 -6.31 3.55
C GLU A 50 11.06 -6.08 2.05
N GLU A 51 10.78 -7.08 1.21
CA GLU A 51 10.77 -6.93 -0.24
C GLU A 51 9.35 -6.65 -0.75
N ARG A 52 9.19 -5.54 -1.48
CA ARG A 52 7.90 -4.99 -1.88
C ARG A 52 7.87 -4.67 -3.36
N TRP A 53 7.05 -5.41 -4.09
CA TRP A 53 6.78 -5.17 -5.51
C TRP A 53 5.63 -4.17 -5.71
N GLU A 54 4.76 -4.08 -4.71
CA GLU A 54 3.66 -3.15 -4.56
C GLU A 54 3.90 -2.14 -3.42
N GLY A 55 3.20 -1.02 -3.47
CA GLY A 55 3.01 -0.16 -2.32
C GLY A 55 1.91 -0.71 -1.40
N TYR A 56 2.10 -0.63 -0.10
CA TYR A 56 1.18 -1.14 0.91
C TYR A 56 0.55 0.01 1.68
N LEU A 57 -0.77 -0.01 1.77
CA LEU A 57 -1.57 0.86 2.62
C LEU A 57 -2.08 0.06 3.81
N LEU A 58 -1.45 0.27 4.97
CA LEU A 58 -1.67 -0.51 6.18
C LEU A 58 -2.26 0.38 7.28
N PRO A 59 -3.50 0.12 7.71
CA PRO A 59 -4.08 0.83 8.84
C PRO A 59 -3.42 0.42 10.16
N ALA A 60 -3.03 1.40 10.96
CA ALA A 60 -2.57 1.22 12.34
C ALA A 60 -3.13 2.37 13.19
N ASP A 61 -3.75 2.05 14.32
CA ASP A 61 -4.30 3.03 15.27
C ASP A 61 -5.19 4.11 14.65
N GLY A 62 -6.04 3.70 13.68
CA GLY A 62 -6.95 4.61 12.97
C GLY A 62 -6.28 5.54 11.96
N ARG A 63 -4.99 5.36 11.69
CA ARG A 63 -4.23 6.08 10.66
C ARG A 63 -3.84 5.11 9.54
N LEU A 64 -3.74 5.61 8.32
CA LEU A 64 -3.26 4.83 7.19
C LEU A 64 -1.77 5.08 6.97
N GLY A 65 -0.95 4.04 7.16
CA GLY A 65 0.46 4.05 6.79
C GLY A 65 0.65 3.73 5.30
N PHE A 66 1.72 4.26 4.72
CA PHE A 66 2.08 3.98 3.33
C PHE A 66 3.54 3.52 3.24
N ASP A 67 3.73 2.25 2.85
CA ASP A 67 5.03 1.64 2.58
C ASP A 67 5.23 1.46 1.07
N ARG A 68 6.26 2.10 0.52
CA ARG A 68 6.53 2.08 -0.93
C ARG A 68 7.09 0.73 -1.39
N ALA A 69 6.81 0.40 -2.65
CA ALA A 69 7.56 -0.61 -3.38
C ALA A 69 9.06 -0.29 -3.37
N ASN A 70 9.90 -1.32 -3.24
CA ASN A 70 11.35 -1.19 -3.19
C ASN A 70 12.09 -2.21 -4.08
N ARG A 71 11.36 -3.03 -4.86
CA ARG A 71 11.91 -4.01 -5.81
C ARG A 71 11.50 -3.73 -7.25
#